data_AF-A0A355GCY8-F1
#
_entry.id   AF-A0A355GCY8-F1
#
_cell.length_a   1.000
_cell.length_b   1.000
_cell.length_c   1.000
_cell.angle_alpha   90.00
_cell.angle_beta   90.00
_cell.angle_gamma   90.00
#
_symmetry.space_group_name_H-M   'P 1'
#
loop_
_entity.id
_entity.type
_entity.pdbx_description
1 polymer ?
#
loop_
_entity_poly.entity_id
_entity_poly.type
_entity_poly.pdbx_seq_one_letter_code
_entity_poly.pdbx_strand_id
1 'polypeptide(L)'
;MRVPRLSSVIGFGLVLILVINGVGCSSAAPAKPPEKTAKQETETAAVPGTEQAAAQDTKQVTAKTESKPSAKAVTPATLAEAEKVLDLETFPLPAGAKSQGPRRMATLSYAVEKPSQEILDFNVQELTKRGWKEVAGSRREGQFAGADFTHGDFHLNLSLMQPAPDSPLSVTFARFGNVALTSLPVPEGAKQVFAFPATVMYTTDAPVKETAEQCRALMLKAGWMPYGGAGTTAYYRQNAVQVLVNIMSAPGQGGKTAITFTSNLLSLDLPAFPDAIDFRYTDMTTEVTFDTKSSPQDVARFYRKALAAAGWKATTDEPLTIDWKKVTIFRKPDQEMITVTTSEFEGLTRARIDHQTAAEVAEVDLRDYAEAGRKATYRPGDKPEVPV
;
A
#
# COMPACT_ATOMS: atom_id res chain seq x y z
N MET A 1 11.70 -53.51 -5.13
CA MET A 1 12.03 -52.12 -5.47
C MET A 1 11.16 -51.68 -6.63
N ARG A 2 10.17 -50.82 -6.36
CA ARG A 2 9.30 -50.19 -7.35
C ARG A 2 9.16 -48.72 -6.95
N VAL A 3 9.47 -47.83 -7.89
CA VAL A 3 9.34 -46.38 -7.76
C VAL A 3 7.85 -46.00 -7.88
N PRO A 4 7.28 -45.15 -7.00
CA PRO A 4 5.94 -44.63 -7.22
C PRO A 4 5.99 -43.39 -8.12
N ARG A 5 5.07 -43.36 -9.08
CA ARG A 5 4.80 -42.26 -10.01
C ARG A 5 4.15 -41.09 -9.26
N LEU A 6 4.67 -39.87 -9.41
CA LEU A 6 3.93 -38.65 -9.07
C LEU A 6 2.79 -38.46 -10.09
N SER A 7 1.56 -38.40 -9.60
CA SER A 7 0.39 -38.01 -10.39
C SER A 7 0.11 -36.53 -10.19
N SER A 8 0.42 -35.73 -11.21
CA SER A 8 -0.06 -34.36 -11.34
C SER A 8 -1.57 -34.35 -11.54
N VAL A 9 -2.30 -33.69 -10.63
CA VAL A 9 -3.67 -33.23 -10.87
C VAL A 9 -3.78 -31.85 -10.25
N ILE A 10 -3.50 -30.82 -11.05
CA ILE A 10 -3.81 -29.42 -10.73
C ILE A 10 -5.28 -29.25 -11.05
N GLY A 11 -6.10 -29.02 -10.01
CA GLY A 11 -7.53 -28.76 -10.14
C GLY A 11 -7.77 -27.39 -10.76
N PHE A 12 -8.61 -27.37 -11.79
CA PHE A 12 -9.15 -26.18 -12.43
C PHE A 12 -10.06 -25.43 -11.46
N GLY A 13 -9.65 -24.23 -11.03
CA GLY A 13 -10.50 -23.25 -10.34
C GLY A 13 -10.90 -22.14 -11.30
N LEU A 14 -12.14 -22.21 -11.80
CA LEU A 14 -12.74 -21.23 -12.69
C LEU A 14 -13.06 -19.95 -11.89
N VAL A 15 -12.27 -18.89 -12.05
CA VAL A 15 -12.58 -17.58 -11.44
C VAL A 15 -13.70 -16.91 -12.23
N LEU A 16 -14.83 -16.72 -11.56
CA LEU A 16 -16.04 -16.10 -12.07
C LEU A 16 -15.79 -14.61 -12.42
N ILE A 17 -15.92 -14.27 -13.70
CA ILE A 17 -15.96 -12.89 -14.19
C ILE A 17 -17.36 -12.34 -13.89
N LEU A 18 -17.43 -11.27 -13.08
CA LEU A 18 -18.65 -10.52 -12.86
C LEU A 18 -18.84 -9.56 -14.05
N VAL A 19 -19.67 -9.99 -15.01
CA VAL A 19 -20.14 -9.18 -16.14
C VAL A 19 -21.20 -8.21 -15.61
N ILE A 20 -20.90 -6.92 -15.62
CA ILE A 20 -21.91 -5.87 -15.45
C ILE A 20 -22.66 -5.77 -16.79
N ASN A 21 -23.91 -6.24 -16.80
CA ASN A 21 -24.82 -6.11 -17.93
C ASN A 21 -25.09 -4.63 -18.22
N GLY A 22 -24.62 -4.17 -19.38
CA GLY A 22 -25.18 -3.01 -20.05
C GLY A 22 -26.55 -3.35 -20.61
N VAL A 23 -27.57 -2.58 -20.21
CA VAL A 23 -28.85 -2.55 -20.92
C VAL A 23 -28.70 -1.56 -22.05
N GLY A 24 -28.65 -2.08 -23.28
CA GLY A 24 -28.84 -1.31 -24.49
C GLY A 24 -30.01 -1.88 -25.28
N CYS A 25 -30.86 -1.00 -25.80
CA CYS A 25 -31.68 -1.12 -27.01
C CYS A 25 -32.47 0.21 -27.15
N SER A 26 -32.64 0.87 -28.29
CA SER A 26 -32.27 0.55 -29.68
C SER A 26 -32.39 1.81 -30.56
N SER A 27 -31.50 1.87 -31.56
CA SER A 27 -31.55 2.49 -32.91
C SER A 27 -32.51 3.64 -33.26
N ALA A 28 -31.95 4.70 -33.88
CA ALA A 28 -32.22 5.10 -35.27
C ALA A 28 -31.21 6.17 -35.76
N ALA A 29 -30.86 6.12 -37.04
CA ALA A 29 -30.10 7.12 -37.80
C ALA A 29 -30.87 7.41 -39.11
N PRO A 30 -30.49 8.34 -40.02
CA PRO A 30 -29.78 9.64 -39.88
C PRO A 30 -30.55 10.80 -40.56
N ALA A 31 -30.25 12.07 -40.28
CA ALA A 31 -30.61 13.18 -41.18
C ALA A 31 -29.66 14.39 -41.07
N LYS A 32 -29.33 14.97 -42.24
CA LYS A 32 -28.42 16.10 -42.49
C LYS A 32 -28.98 17.47 -42.02
N PRO A 33 -28.13 18.52 -41.92
CA PRO A 33 -28.40 19.76 -41.20
C PRO A 33 -29.07 20.85 -42.06
N PRO A 34 -29.58 21.93 -41.42
CA PRO A 34 -29.38 23.24 -42.01
C PRO A 34 -28.96 24.34 -41.01
N GLU A 35 -28.33 25.36 -41.62
CA GLU A 35 -27.86 26.63 -41.09
C GLU A 35 -28.95 27.55 -40.46
N LYS A 36 -28.44 28.45 -39.61
CA LYS A 36 -28.71 29.91 -39.55
C LYS A 36 -29.76 30.49 -38.57
N THR A 37 -29.17 31.21 -37.61
CA THR A 37 -29.47 32.59 -37.10
C THR A 37 -30.49 32.82 -35.97
N ALA A 38 -29.98 33.56 -34.98
CA ALA A 38 -30.58 34.68 -34.24
C ALA A 38 -31.26 34.44 -32.85
N LYS A 39 -30.59 35.06 -31.87
CA LYS A 39 -31.08 35.84 -30.71
C LYS A 39 -31.64 35.14 -29.46
N GLN A 40 -30.77 35.15 -28.45
CA GLN A 40 -30.86 35.82 -27.13
C GLN A 40 -31.83 35.34 -26.04
N GLU A 41 -31.21 35.21 -24.85
CA GLU A 41 -31.74 35.19 -23.48
C GLU A 41 -32.48 33.95 -22.99
N THR A 42 -31.80 33.13 -22.16
CA THR A 42 -32.12 33.04 -20.72
C THR A 42 -31.04 32.31 -19.92
N GLU A 43 -30.74 32.88 -18.75
CA GLU A 43 -30.62 32.20 -17.46
C GLU A 43 -29.50 31.17 -17.21
N THR A 44 -28.55 31.64 -16.41
CA THR A 44 -27.53 30.94 -15.64
C THR A 44 -28.11 29.77 -14.82
N ALA A 45 -27.66 28.55 -15.10
CA ALA A 45 -27.76 27.42 -14.17
C ALA A 45 -26.50 26.55 -14.29
N ALA A 46 -25.45 26.94 -13.56
CA ALA A 46 -24.32 26.07 -13.28
C ALA A 46 -24.72 25.10 -12.16
N VAL A 47 -24.65 23.79 -12.46
CA VAL A 47 -24.75 22.71 -11.48
C VAL A 47 -23.35 22.51 -10.87
N PRO A 48 -23.24 22.29 -9.54
CA PRO A 48 -22.03 22.63 -8.77
C PRO A 48 -20.94 21.57 -8.88
N GLY A 49 -19.70 22.06 -9.06
CA GLY A 49 -18.50 21.31 -8.76
C GLY A 49 -18.35 21.14 -7.25
N THR A 50 -17.98 19.92 -6.86
CA THR A 50 -17.77 19.49 -5.47
C THR A 50 -16.53 20.18 -4.90
N GLU A 51 -16.72 21.38 -4.37
CA GLU A 51 -15.78 22.09 -3.51
C GLU A 51 -16.43 22.22 -2.11
N GLN A 52 -15.63 21.99 -1.07
CA GLN A 52 -15.88 22.19 0.37
C GLN A 52 -16.43 21.01 1.20
N ALA A 53 -15.52 20.39 1.95
CA ALA A 53 -15.39 20.57 3.40
C ALA A 53 -13.99 20.06 3.80
N ALA A 54 -13.15 20.73 4.60
CA ALA A 54 -13.41 21.69 5.65
C ALA A 54 -12.32 22.75 5.71
N ALA A 55 -12.73 24.02 5.76
CA ALA A 55 -11.91 25.08 6.33
C ALA A 55 -11.89 24.85 7.86
N GLN A 56 -10.73 24.49 8.41
CA GLN A 56 -10.52 24.50 9.85
C GLN A 56 -9.94 25.86 10.25
N ASP A 57 -10.75 26.59 11.03
CA ASP A 57 -10.36 27.75 11.80
C ASP A 57 -9.18 27.38 12.71
N THR A 58 -7.97 27.69 12.26
CA THR A 58 -6.73 27.36 12.97
C THR A 58 -6.35 28.56 13.82
N LYS A 59 -6.90 28.63 15.03
CA LYS A 59 -6.18 29.32 16.11
C LYS A 59 -4.92 28.53 16.41
N GLN A 60 -3.85 29.04 15.81
CA GLN A 60 -2.46 28.65 15.97
C GLN A 60 -2.07 28.68 17.45
N VAL A 61 -2.15 27.54 18.14
CA VAL A 61 -1.42 27.32 19.39
C VAL A 61 -0.04 26.82 18.98
N THR A 62 0.91 27.75 18.95
CA THR A 62 2.35 27.51 18.78
C THR A 62 2.90 26.69 19.94
N ALA A 63 2.76 25.37 19.90
CA ALA A 63 3.58 24.47 20.71
C ALA A 63 4.92 24.23 19.99
N LYS A 64 5.90 25.10 20.25
CA LYS A 64 7.32 24.80 19.99
C LYS A 64 7.72 23.61 20.87
N THR A 65 7.67 22.41 20.31
CA THR A 65 8.45 21.29 20.84
C THR A 65 9.71 21.20 19.98
N GLU A 66 10.76 21.90 20.40
CA GLU A 66 12.12 21.64 19.92
C GLU A 66 12.52 20.24 20.38
N SER A 67 12.28 19.23 19.54
CA SER A 67 13.00 17.98 19.65
C SER A 67 14.42 18.20 19.11
N LYS A 68 15.39 18.17 20.02
CA LYS A 68 16.82 18.23 19.70
C LYS A 68 17.15 17.12 18.69
N PRO A 69 17.73 17.43 17.51
CA PRO A 69 18.01 16.40 16.51
C PRO A 69 19.08 15.45 17.05
N SER A 70 18.74 14.18 17.22
CA SER A 70 19.73 13.12 17.37
C SER A 70 20.35 12.88 15.99
N ALA A 71 21.54 13.45 15.78
CA ALA A 71 22.32 13.37 14.55
C ALA A 71 23.00 12.00 14.38
N LYS A 72 22.21 10.93 14.27
CA LYS A 72 22.63 9.70 13.59
C LYS A 72 21.63 9.42 12.49
N ALA A 73 22.11 9.29 11.26
CA ALA A 73 21.30 8.76 10.18
C ALA A 73 20.88 7.34 10.58
N VAL A 74 19.65 7.20 11.07
CA VAL A 74 19.08 5.90 11.41
C VAL A 74 18.89 5.17 10.09
N THR A 75 19.55 4.03 9.93
CA THR A 75 19.31 3.17 8.77
C THR A 75 17.83 2.79 8.75
N PRO A 76 17.12 2.97 7.62
CA PRO A 76 15.71 2.59 7.53
C PRO A 76 15.52 1.13 7.95
N ALA A 77 14.50 0.85 8.74
CA ALA A 77 14.30 -0.45 9.36
C ALA A 77 14.15 -1.57 8.34
N THR A 78 14.73 -2.73 8.62
CA THR A 78 14.41 -3.99 7.96
C THR A 78 13.04 -4.52 8.39
N LEU A 79 12.47 -5.45 7.64
CA LEU A 79 11.20 -6.10 8.02
C LEU A 79 11.31 -6.75 9.41
N ALA A 80 12.38 -7.50 9.65
CA ALA A 80 12.58 -8.22 10.91
C ALA A 80 12.75 -7.28 12.11
N GLU A 81 13.34 -6.10 11.93
CA GLU A 81 13.40 -5.08 12.98
C GLU A 81 12.03 -4.46 13.24
N ALA A 82 11.30 -4.14 12.18
CA ALA A 82 9.98 -3.53 12.30
C ALA A 82 8.93 -4.47 12.91
N GLU A 83 8.96 -5.75 12.54
CA GLU A 83 8.09 -6.82 13.07
C GLU A 83 8.31 -7.01 14.58
N LYS A 84 9.58 -6.98 15.04
CA LYS A 84 9.92 -7.07 16.48
C LYS A 84 9.34 -5.92 17.31
N VAL A 85 9.19 -4.74 16.72
CA VAL A 85 8.66 -3.56 17.42
C VAL A 85 7.13 -3.63 17.53
N LEU A 86 6.48 -4.06 16.45
CA LEU A 86 5.04 -4.28 16.41
C LEU A 86 4.72 -5.16 15.21
N ASP A 87 3.82 -6.11 15.39
CA ASP A 87 3.20 -6.85 14.31
C ASP A 87 1.68 -6.65 14.38
N LEU A 88 1.14 -5.98 13.36
CA LEU A 88 -0.28 -5.70 13.25
C LEU A 88 -1.10 -6.89 12.74
N GLU A 89 -0.45 -7.92 12.20
CA GLU A 89 -1.10 -9.17 11.84
C GLU A 89 -1.59 -9.94 13.07
N THR A 90 -0.83 -9.88 14.17
CA THR A 90 -1.16 -10.55 15.44
C THR A 90 -1.71 -9.61 16.52
N PHE A 91 -1.86 -8.31 16.24
CA PHE A 91 -2.41 -7.33 17.18
C PHE A 91 -3.84 -7.70 17.66
N PRO A 92 -4.16 -7.59 18.96
CA PRO A 92 -5.47 -7.97 19.45
C PRO A 92 -6.55 -7.02 18.94
N LEU A 93 -7.72 -7.57 18.62
CA LEU A 93 -8.90 -6.79 18.21
C LEU A 93 -9.93 -6.75 19.36
N PRO A 94 -10.69 -5.64 19.49
CA PRO A 94 -11.78 -5.58 20.46
C PRO A 94 -12.90 -6.55 20.08
N ALA A 95 -13.66 -7.00 21.07
CA ALA A 95 -14.78 -7.93 20.84
C ALA A 95 -15.79 -7.37 19.83
N GLY A 96 -16.19 -8.20 18.87
CA GLY A 96 -17.11 -7.82 17.79
C GLY A 96 -16.47 -7.08 16.60
N ALA A 97 -15.16 -6.81 16.65
CA ALA A 97 -14.45 -6.22 15.52
C ALA A 97 -14.37 -7.18 14.32
N LYS A 98 -14.47 -6.60 13.13
CA LYS A 98 -14.34 -7.32 11.84
C LYS A 98 -13.24 -6.66 11.02
N SER A 99 -12.21 -7.41 10.64
CA SER A 99 -11.14 -6.89 9.77
C SER A 99 -11.69 -6.42 8.43
N GLN A 100 -11.20 -5.28 7.96
CA GLN A 100 -11.52 -4.69 6.66
C GLN A 100 -10.41 -5.07 5.67
N GLY A 101 -10.38 -6.34 5.27
CA GLY A 101 -9.34 -6.92 4.41
C GLY A 101 -8.30 -7.71 5.18
N PRO A 102 -7.27 -8.22 4.47
CA PRO A 102 -6.20 -8.99 5.09
C PRO A 102 -5.42 -8.15 6.10
N ARG A 103 -4.97 -8.80 7.16
CA ARG A 103 -4.10 -8.18 8.17
C ARG A 103 -2.65 -8.38 7.74
N ARG A 104 -1.82 -7.38 7.97
CA ARG A 104 -0.41 -7.38 7.58
C ARG A 104 0.44 -6.75 8.67
N MET A 105 1.74 -7.02 8.68
CA MET A 105 2.68 -6.52 9.69
C MET A 105 2.63 -5.00 9.84
N ALA A 106 2.55 -4.25 8.73
CA ALA A 106 2.57 -2.79 8.75
C ALA A 106 1.19 -2.11 8.74
N THR A 107 0.12 -2.85 8.42
CA THR A 107 -1.23 -2.31 8.18
C THR A 107 -2.32 -3.14 8.84
N LEU A 108 -3.23 -2.45 9.54
CA LEU A 108 -4.46 -3.04 10.10
C LEU A 108 -5.63 -2.07 9.90
N SER A 109 -6.73 -2.59 9.37
CA SER A 109 -8.01 -1.90 9.35
C SER A 109 -9.13 -2.83 9.83
N TYR A 110 -10.05 -2.32 10.65
CA TYR A 110 -11.21 -3.05 11.11
C TYR A 110 -12.41 -2.13 11.37
N ALA A 111 -13.60 -2.72 11.36
CA ALA A 111 -14.84 -2.06 11.75
C ALA A 111 -15.39 -2.65 13.04
N VAL A 112 -16.04 -1.84 13.87
CA VAL A 112 -16.66 -2.27 15.13
C VAL A 112 -17.87 -1.41 15.48
N GLU A 113 -18.91 -2.02 16.04
CA GLU A 113 -20.14 -1.35 16.49
C GLU A 113 -20.05 -1.02 17.99
N LYS A 114 -19.11 -0.14 18.34
CA LYS A 114 -18.84 0.28 19.72
C LYS A 114 -18.49 1.77 19.79
N PRO A 115 -18.66 2.41 20.96
CA PRO A 115 -18.30 3.82 21.14
C PRO A 115 -16.83 4.12 20.80
N SER A 116 -16.57 5.24 20.14
CA SER A 116 -15.22 5.66 19.71
C SER A 116 -14.23 5.74 20.87
N GLN A 117 -14.66 6.29 22.01
CA GLN A 117 -13.83 6.41 23.22
C GLN A 117 -13.37 5.05 23.75
N GLU A 118 -14.29 4.07 23.84
CA GLU A 118 -13.97 2.70 24.30
C GLU A 118 -12.93 2.06 23.39
N ILE A 119 -13.09 2.21 22.08
CA ILE A 119 -12.18 1.63 21.10
C ILE A 119 -10.83 2.34 21.11
N LEU A 120 -10.79 3.67 21.22
CA LEU A 120 -9.54 4.40 21.35
C LEU A 120 -8.77 3.95 22.59
N ASP A 121 -9.44 3.88 23.75
CA ASP A 121 -8.81 3.48 25.00
C ASP A 121 -8.29 2.04 24.96
N PHE A 122 -9.03 1.10 24.35
CA PHE A 122 -8.56 -0.25 24.10
C PHE A 122 -7.24 -0.26 23.30
N ASN A 123 -7.20 0.42 22.15
CA ASN A 123 -6.01 0.43 21.30
C ASN A 123 -4.83 1.16 21.96
N VAL A 124 -5.07 2.29 22.62
CA VAL A 124 -4.06 3.03 23.41
C VAL A 124 -3.47 2.11 24.49
N GLN A 125 -4.31 1.37 25.22
CA GLN A 125 -3.86 0.45 26.25
C GLN A 125 -3.01 -0.69 25.66
N GLU A 126 -3.44 -1.29 24.56
CA GLU A 126 -2.69 -2.37 23.89
C GLU A 126 -1.34 -1.89 23.32
N LEU A 127 -1.27 -0.69 22.77
CA LEU A 127 -0.03 -0.07 22.32
C LEU A 127 0.90 0.25 23.51
N THR A 128 0.35 0.83 24.58
CA THR A 128 1.11 1.19 25.79
C THR A 128 1.73 -0.03 26.46
N LYS A 129 0.98 -1.15 26.56
CA LYS A 129 1.51 -2.44 27.07
C LYS A 129 2.72 -2.93 26.27
N ARG A 130 2.81 -2.56 24.98
CA ARG A 130 3.91 -2.89 24.06
C ARG A 130 4.99 -1.81 24.00
N GLY A 131 4.99 -0.86 24.94
CA GLY A 131 6.03 0.17 25.07
C GLY A 131 5.86 1.38 24.16
N TRP A 132 4.77 1.46 23.39
CA TRP A 132 4.47 2.64 22.57
C TRP A 132 3.98 3.79 23.44
N LYS A 133 4.44 5.00 23.13
CA LYS A 133 4.11 6.23 23.85
C LYS A 133 3.27 7.13 22.98
N GLU A 134 2.10 7.49 23.47
CA GLU A 134 1.21 8.45 22.84
C GLU A 134 1.89 9.83 22.78
N VAL A 135 1.82 10.47 21.61
CA VAL A 135 2.29 11.84 21.39
C VAL A 135 1.18 12.81 21.81
N ALA A 136 1.56 13.94 22.40
CA ALA A 136 0.60 14.97 22.77
C ALA A 136 -0.16 15.50 21.53
N GLY A 137 -1.46 15.74 21.69
CA GLY A 137 -2.32 16.27 20.61
C GLY A 137 -3.36 15.29 20.08
N SER A 138 -3.49 14.10 20.68
CA SER A 138 -4.55 13.14 20.34
C SER A 138 -5.94 13.75 20.42
N ARG A 139 -6.77 13.39 19.46
CA ARG A 139 -8.18 13.76 19.41
C ARG A 139 -9.02 12.58 19.88
N ARG A 140 -9.71 12.71 21.01
CA ARG A 140 -10.47 11.59 21.60
C ARG A 140 -11.95 11.58 21.23
N GLU A 141 -12.47 12.68 20.68
CA GLU A 141 -13.90 12.86 20.44
C GLU A 141 -14.22 13.34 19.01
N GLY A 142 -15.46 13.05 18.59
CA GLY A 142 -16.03 13.43 17.30
C GLY A 142 -16.01 12.32 16.25
N GLN A 143 -16.46 12.65 15.03
CA GLN A 143 -16.47 11.74 13.88
C GLN A 143 -15.07 11.28 13.45
N PHE A 144 -14.05 12.06 13.81
CA PHE A 144 -12.65 11.74 13.65
C PHE A 144 -11.99 11.78 15.03
N ALA A 145 -11.48 10.64 15.47
CA ALA A 145 -10.65 10.51 16.66
C ALA A 145 -9.35 9.80 16.27
N GLY A 146 -8.32 9.90 17.09
CA GLY A 146 -7.03 9.31 16.77
C GLY A 146 -5.91 9.82 17.65
N ALA A 147 -4.79 9.12 17.55
CA ALA A 147 -3.60 9.39 18.31
C ALA A 147 -2.37 8.96 17.52
N ASP A 148 -1.28 9.70 17.68
CA ASP A 148 0.04 9.33 17.17
C ASP A 148 0.86 8.69 18.29
N PHE A 149 1.70 7.73 17.94
CA PHE A 149 2.53 6.99 18.88
C PHE A 149 3.97 6.90 18.41
N THR A 150 4.87 6.79 19.40
CA THR A 150 6.30 6.59 19.21
C THR A 150 6.81 5.38 19.98
N HIS A 151 7.75 4.63 19.39
CA HIS A 151 8.53 3.60 20.07
C HIS A 151 10.00 3.68 19.61
N GLY A 152 10.83 4.35 20.40
CA GLY A 152 12.14 4.78 19.90
C GLY A 152 11.95 5.74 18.73
N ASP A 153 12.59 5.45 17.59
CA ASP A 153 12.44 6.24 16.36
C ASP A 153 11.23 5.81 15.51
N PHE A 154 10.50 4.75 15.89
CA PHE A 154 9.35 4.28 15.12
C PHE A 154 8.11 5.14 15.37
N HIS A 155 7.37 5.44 14.30
CA HIS A 155 6.13 6.20 14.32
C HIS A 155 4.93 5.38 13.83
N LEU A 156 3.80 5.57 14.49
CA LEU A 156 2.51 4.94 14.19
C LEU A 156 1.40 5.97 14.36
N ASN A 157 0.46 6.01 13.42
CA ASN A 157 -0.82 6.69 13.56
C ASN A 157 -1.95 5.69 13.78
N LEU A 158 -2.83 6.01 14.72
CA LEU A 158 -4.12 5.37 14.93
C LEU A 158 -5.22 6.37 14.56
N SER A 159 -6.07 6.00 13.63
CA SER A 159 -7.20 6.81 13.17
C SER A 159 -8.51 6.06 13.33
N LEU A 160 -9.50 6.75 13.89
CA LEU A 160 -10.87 6.30 14.09
C LEU A 160 -11.78 7.23 13.30
N MET A 161 -12.58 6.66 12.39
CA MET A 161 -13.53 7.40 11.57
C MET A 161 -14.93 6.79 11.71
N GLN A 162 -15.89 7.62 12.09
CA GLN A 162 -17.31 7.27 12.11
C GLN A 162 -18.06 8.20 11.15
N PRO A 163 -18.30 7.77 9.90
CA PRO A 163 -18.91 8.63 8.87
C PRO A 163 -20.29 9.19 9.25
N ALA A 164 -21.08 8.42 9.99
CA ALA A 164 -22.40 8.79 10.50
C ALA A 164 -22.66 8.18 11.89
N PRO A 165 -23.55 8.76 12.71
CA PRO A 165 -23.82 8.28 14.07
C PRO A 165 -24.16 6.78 14.19
N ASP A 166 -24.85 6.23 13.20
CA ASP A 166 -25.29 4.82 13.18
C ASP A 166 -24.38 3.92 12.32
N SER A 167 -23.30 4.46 11.76
CA SER A 167 -22.34 3.68 10.98
C SER A 167 -21.33 2.98 11.91
N PRO A 168 -20.83 1.79 11.53
CA PRO A 168 -19.71 1.16 12.23
C PRO A 168 -18.51 2.11 12.29
N LEU A 169 -17.82 2.10 13.43
CA LEU A 169 -16.56 2.81 13.59
C LEU A 169 -15.48 2.09 12.78
N SER A 170 -14.87 2.78 11.82
CA SER A 170 -13.68 2.30 11.11
C SER A 170 -12.43 2.70 11.88
N VAL A 171 -11.53 1.75 12.09
CA VAL A 171 -10.26 1.93 12.79
C VAL A 171 -9.15 1.54 11.84
N THR A 172 -8.16 2.42 11.66
CA THR A 172 -7.01 2.19 10.78
C THR A 172 -5.72 2.49 11.52
N PHE A 173 -4.75 1.60 11.37
CA PHE A 173 -3.37 1.77 11.81
C PHE A 173 -2.50 2.04 10.58
N ALA A 174 -1.72 3.12 10.62
CA ALA A 174 -0.72 3.43 9.60
C ALA A 174 0.66 3.53 10.26
N ARG A 175 1.60 2.70 9.83
CA ARG A 175 2.97 2.71 10.35
C ARG A 175 3.88 3.46 9.38
N PHE A 176 4.73 4.34 9.90
CA PHE A 176 5.55 5.24 9.08
C PHE A 176 7.04 4.87 9.06
N GLY A 177 7.42 3.80 9.77
CA GLY A 177 8.80 3.36 9.91
C GLY A 177 9.57 4.19 10.94
N ASN A 178 10.89 4.18 10.82
CA ASN A 178 11.84 4.79 11.77
C ASN A 178 12.65 5.95 11.16
N VAL A 179 12.21 6.48 10.02
CA VAL A 179 12.96 7.50 9.27
C VAL A 179 12.47 8.88 9.66
N ALA A 180 13.37 9.69 10.23
CA ALA A 180 13.12 11.11 10.41
C ALA A 180 13.13 11.81 9.04
N LEU A 181 11.97 12.20 8.54
CA LEU A 181 11.84 12.76 7.19
C LEU A 181 12.65 14.06 6.97
N THR A 182 12.92 14.81 8.04
CA THR A 182 13.78 16.01 7.99
C THR A 182 15.27 15.70 7.74
N SER A 183 15.66 14.43 7.84
CA SER A 183 17.02 13.97 7.50
C SER A 183 17.18 13.56 6.03
N LEU A 184 16.08 13.50 5.27
CA LEU A 184 16.13 13.20 3.84
C LEU A 184 16.78 14.35 3.07
N PRO A 185 17.52 14.04 1.99
CA PRO A 185 18.19 15.07 1.22
C PRO A 185 17.15 15.90 0.44
N VAL A 186 17.31 17.22 0.49
CA VAL A 186 16.46 18.18 -0.23
C VAL A 186 17.30 19.07 -1.15
N PRO A 187 16.73 19.59 -2.24
CA PRO A 187 17.40 20.56 -3.10
C PRO A 187 17.97 21.74 -2.34
N GLU A 188 19.11 22.25 -2.80
CA GLU A 188 19.73 23.44 -2.21
C GLU A 188 18.76 24.63 -2.27
N GLY A 189 18.73 25.43 -1.20
CA GLY A 189 17.84 26.58 -1.08
C GLY A 189 16.38 26.25 -0.75
N ALA A 190 16.00 24.96 -0.65
CA ALA A 190 14.67 24.57 -0.20
C ALA A 190 14.41 25.03 1.25
N LYS A 191 13.24 25.60 1.50
CA LYS A 191 12.83 26.12 2.82
C LYS A 191 11.74 25.24 3.42
N GLN A 192 11.98 24.74 4.63
CA GLN A 192 10.98 23.94 5.35
C GLN A 192 9.76 24.81 5.68
N VAL A 193 8.57 24.31 5.35
CA VAL A 193 7.27 24.92 5.69
C VAL A 193 6.78 24.34 7.01
N PHE A 194 6.70 23.02 7.11
CA PHE A 194 6.35 22.30 8.33
C PHE A 194 7.02 20.93 8.37
N ALA A 195 7.12 20.34 9.56
CA ALA A 195 7.59 18.98 9.76
C ALA A 195 6.72 18.29 10.84
N PHE A 196 6.07 17.20 10.45
CA PHE A 196 5.40 16.24 11.31
C PHE A 196 6.10 14.89 11.18
N PRO A 197 5.90 13.94 12.12
CA PRO A 197 6.60 12.66 12.10
C PRO A 197 6.46 11.88 10.79
N ALA A 198 5.26 11.90 10.20
CA ALA A 198 4.95 11.16 8.97
C ALA A 198 5.00 12.02 7.71
N THR A 199 5.14 13.34 7.82
CA THR A 199 5.12 14.23 6.65
C THR A 199 5.94 15.49 6.90
N VAL A 200 6.81 15.84 5.96
CA VAL A 200 7.53 17.12 5.94
C VAL A 200 7.31 17.80 4.60
N MET A 201 7.15 19.11 4.63
CA MET A 201 6.97 19.93 3.43
C MET A 201 8.05 20.99 3.35
N TYR A 202 8.62 21.14 2.16
CA TYR A 202 9.54 22.20 1.79
C TYR A 202 8.97 22.99 0.59
N THR A 203 9.49 24.20 0.39
CA THR A 203 9.25 24.99 -0.82
C THR A 203 10.56 25.43 -1.45
N THR A 204 10.58 25.55 -2.77
CA THR A 204 11.70 26.09 -3.55
C THR A 204 11.20 26.96 -4.69
N ASP A 205 12.04 27.88 -5.16
CA ASP A 205 11.77 28.74 -6.31
C ASP A 205 12.08 28.03 -7.64
N ALA A 206 12.78 26.88 -7.60
CA ALA A 206 13.07 26.08 -8.79
C ALA A 206 11.76 25.52 -9.43
N PRO A 207 11.70 25.38 -10.77
CA PRO A 207 10.55 24.78 -11.45
C PRO A 207 10.27 23.33 -11.00
N VAL A 208 9.01 22.90 -11.11
CA VAL A 208 8.55 21.55 -10.71
C VAL A 208 9.40 20.43 -11.32
N LYS A 209 9.65 20.49 -12.63
CA LYS A 209 10.42 19.46 -13.35
C LYS A 209 11.87 19.38 -12.87
N GLU A 210 12.53 20.52 -12.77
CA GLU A 210 13.91 20.61 -12.28
C GLU A 210 14.02 20.10 -10.84
N THR A 211 13.07 20.50 -9.99
CA THR A 211 12.98 20.06 -8.59
C THR A 211 12.82 18.54 -8.50
N ALA A 212 12.02 17.93 -9.38
CA ALA A 212 11.83 16.48 -9.43
C ALA A 212 13.10 15.72 -9.83
N GLU A 213 13.83 16.22 -10.83
CA GLU A 213 15.11 15.65 -11.26
C GLU A 213 16.16 15.75 -10.14
N GLN A 214 16.23 16.90 -9.45
CA GLN A 214 17.13 17.11 -8.31
C GLN A 214 16.78 16.19 -7.13
N CYS A 215 15.51 16.11 -6.73
CA CYS A 215 15.08 15.22 -5.65
C CYS A 215 15.40 13.76 -5.98
N ARG A 216 15.16 13.32 -7.23
CA ARG A 216 15.52 11.97 -7.67
C ARG A 216 17.02 11.71 -7.53
N ALA A 217 17.87 12.61 -8.05
CA ALA A 217 19.31 12.46 -7.96
C ALA A 217 19.80 12.39 -6.50
N LEU A 218 19.23 13.21 -5.62
CA LEU A 218 19.53 13.23 -4.20
C LEU A 218 19.12 11.94 -3.48
N MET A 219 17.91 11.44 -3.72
CA MET A 219 17.43 10.19 -3.13
C MET A 219 18.29 9.00 -3.57
N LEU A 220 18.62 8.91 -4.86
CA LEU A 220 19.51 7.87 -5.39
C LEU A 220 20.90 7.93 -4.76
N LYS A 221 21.48 9.14 -4.64
CA LYS A 221 22.79 9.35 -4.00
C LYS A 221 22.77 8.97 -2.51
N ALA A 222 21.63 9.12 -1.84
CA ALA A 222 21.43 8.71 -0.45
C ALA A 222 21.13 7.21 -0.29
N GLY A 223 21.14 6.43 -1.38
CA GLY A 223 20.97 4.96 -1.34
C GLY A 223 19.50 4.50 -1.37
N TRP A 224 18.56 5.40 -1.64
CA TRP A 224 17.16 5.04 -1.82
C TRP A 224 16.92 4.51 -3.24
N MET A 225 16.23 3.38 -3.34
CA MET A 225 15.95 2.74 -4.64
C MET A 225 14.58 3.19 -5.17
N PRO A 226 14.43 3.45 -6.49
CA PRO A 226 13.12 3.71 -7.08
C PRO A 226 12.15 2.54 -6.85
N TYR A 227 10.90 2.87 -6.52
CA TYR A 227 9.88 1.89 -6.18
C TYR A 227 8.51 2.26 -6.77
N GLY A 228 8.53 2.75 -8.00
CA GLY A 228 7.36 3.20 -8.75
C GLY A 228 7.12 4.71 -8.69
N GLY A 229 6.01 5.14 -9.30
CA GLY A 229 5.63 6.54 -9.40
C GLY A 229 4.27 6.70 -10.09
N ALA A 230 3.64 7.85 -9.87
CA ALA A 230 2.39 8.22 -10.55
C ALA A 230 2.30 9.75 -10.66
N GLY A 231 2.22 10.27 -11.89
CA GLY A 231 2.15 11.70 -12.13
C GLY A 231 3.34 12.45 -11.50
N THR A 232 3.05 13.35 -10.57
CA THR A 232 4.04 14.16 -9.83
C THR A 232 4.65 13.46 -8.61
N THR A 233 4.34 12.18 -8.43
CA THR A 233 4.74 11.40 -7.26
C THR A 233 5.78 10.36 -7.65
N ALA A 234 6.87 10.29 -6.90
CA ALA A 234 7.87 9.23 -6.98
C ALA A 234 7.94 8.48 -5.66
N TYR A 235 7.98 7.15 -5.71
CA TYR A 235 8.19 6.31 -4.54
C TYR A 235 9.63 5.82 -4.53
N TYR A 236 10.23 5.86 -3.34
CA TYR A 236 11.55 5.30 -3.10
C TYR A 236 11.49 4.36 -1.90
N ARG A 237 12.37 3.37 -1.89
CA ARG A 237 12.43 2.37 -0.84
C ARG A 237 13.86 2.18 -0.37
N GLN A 238 14.01 2.00 0.94
CA GLN A 238 15.22 1.48 1.55
C GLN A 238 14.78 0.53 2.68
N ASN A 239 15.21 -0.72 2.60
CA ASN A 239 14.74 -1.80 3.49
C ASN A 239 13.20 -1.86 3.53
N ALA A 240 12.55 -1.92 4.70
CA ALA A 240 11.09 -1.94 4.83
C ALA A 240 10.42 -0.56 4.83
N VAL A 241 11.17 0.52 4.66
CA VAL A 241 10.60 1.87 4.66
C VAL A 241 10.49 2.38 3.22
N GLN A 242 9.30 2.86 2.88
CA GLN A 242 9.02 3.60 1.66
C GLN A 242 8.92 5.08 1.98
N VAL A 243 9.47 5.91 1.10
CA VAL A 243 9.28 7.35 1.07
C VAL A 243 8.62 7.73 -0.24
N LEU A 244 7.47 8.38 -0.12
CA LEU A 244 6.78 9.08 -1.18
C LEU A 244 7.32 10.51 -1.27
N VAL A 245 7.70 10.94 -2.47
CA VAL A 245 8.09 12.31 -2.78
C VAL A 245 7.09 12.87 -3.77
N ASN A 246 6.30 13.85 -3.34
CA ASN A 246 5.35 14.55 -4.18
C ASN A 246 5.84 15.97 -4.47
N ILE A 247 5.88 16.36 -5.75
CA ILE A 247 6.44 17.64 -6.19
C ILE A 247 5.45 18.35 -7.09
N MET A 248 4.91 19.47 -6.62
CA MET A 248 3.86 20.19 -7.32
C MET A 248 3.97 21.70 -7.15
N SER A 249 3.34 22.47 -8.03
CA SER A 249 3.18 23.90 -7.79
C SER A 249 2.24 24.12 -6.59
N ALA A 250 2.59 25.06 -5.72
CA ALA A 250 1.79 25.45 -4.57
C ALA A 250 1.35 26.93 -4.72
N PRO A 251 0.20 27.20 -5.37
CA PRO A 251 -0.31 28.55 -5.53
C PRO A 251 -0.45 29.31 -4.21
N GLY A 252 -0.94 28.63 -3.16
CA GLY A 252 -1.08 29.19 -1.81
C GLY A 252 0.25 29.51 -1.11
N GLN A 253 1.39 29.11 -1.67
CA GLN A 253 2.74 29.44 -1.20
C GLN A 253 3.45 30.42 -2.16
N GLY A 254 2.68 31.30 -2.82
CA GLY A 254 3.21 32.30 -3.75
C GLY A 254 3.66 31.71 -5.09
N GLY A 255 3.07 30.58 -5.50
CA GLY A 255 3.39 29.92 -6.77
C GLY A 255 4.71 29.12 -6.78
N LYS A 256 5.37 29.00 -5.62
CA LYS A 256 6.57 28.18 -5.44
C LYS A 256 6.30 26.70 -5.73
N THR A 257 7.37 25.95 -5.97
CA THR A 257 7.30 24.48 -6.00
C THR A 257 7.32 23.93 -4.58
N ALA A 258 6.33 23.12 -4.23
CA ALA A 258 6.29 22.36 -2.99
C ALA A 258 6.92 20.97 -3.18
N ILE A 259 7.65 20.54 -2.17
CA ILE A 259 8.22 19.20 -2.05
C ILE A 259 7.67 18.60 -0.77
N THR A 260 6.86 17.55 -0.88
CA THR A 260 6.31 16.85 0.27
C THR A 260 6.89 15.45 0.33
N PHE A 261 7.48 15.11 1.48
CA PHE A 261 7.90 13.75 1.79
C PHE A 261 6.89 13.13 2.76
N THR A 262 6.53 11.88 2.51
CA THR A 262 5.72 11.04 3.40
C THR A 262 6.36 9.67 3.48
N SER A 263 6.44 9.07 4.66
CA SER A 263 6.95 7.69 4.80
C SER A 263 5.84 6.71 5.12
N ASN A 264 6.02 5.46 4.70
CA ASN A 264 5.22 4.31 5.10
C ASN A 264 6.15 3.14 5.41
N LEU A 265 5.77 2.31 6.37
CA LEU A 265 6.37 1.00 6.57
C LEU A 265 5.67 0.00 5.65
N LEU A 266 6.45 -0.86 5.00
CA LEU A 266 5.95 -1.92 4.13
C LEU A 266 5.92 -3.24 4.90
N SER A 267 4.88 -4.02 4.67
CA SER A 267 4.67 -5.36 5.22
C SER A 267 5.50 -6.43 4.52
N LEU A 268 5.99 -6.15 3.31
CA LEU A 268 6.78 -7.10 2.52
C LEU A 268 7.92 -6.41 1.75
N ASP A 269 9.02 -7.14 1.57
CA ASP A 269 10.22 -6.70 0.85
C ASP A 269 10.32 -7.32 -0.54
N LEU A 270 9.37 -6.92 -1.38
CA LEU A 270 9.38 -7.32 -2.79
C LEU A 270 10.34 -6.43 -3.59
N PRO A 271 11.29 -7.00 -4.33
CA PRO A 271 12.20 -6.24 -5.16
C PRO A 271 11.45 -5.62 -6.36
N ALA A 272 11.76 -4.35 -6.65
CA ALA A 272 11.25 -3.69 -7.85
C ALA A 272 11.96 -4.22 -9.09
N PHE A 273 11.18 -4.47 -10.15
CA PHE A 273 11.74 -4.89 -11.43
C PHE A 273 12.44 -3.67 -12.11
N PRO A 274 13.70 -3.79 -12.60
CA PRO A 274 14.51 -2.65 -13.03
C PRO A 274 13.86 -1.78 -14.12
N ASP A 275 13.17 -2.40 -15.09
CA ASP A 275 12.53 -1.72 -16.22
C ASP A 275 10.99 -1.73 -16.08
N ALA A 276 10.51 -1.67 -14.84
CA ALA A 276 9.08 -1.61 -14.57
C ALA A 276 8.48 -0.28 -15.03
N ILE A 277 7.38 -0.39 -15.77
CA ILE A 277 6.48 0.70 -16.16
C ILE A 277 5.26 0.60 -15.26
N ASP A 278 4.79 1.75 -14.74
CA ASP A 278 3.63 1.82 -13.84
C ASP A 278 3.71 0.85 -12.65
N PHE A 279 4.90 0.72 -12.05
CA PHE A 279 5.10 -0.10 -10.86
C PHE A 279 4.24 0.37 -9.70
N ARG A 280 3.42 -0.53 -9.15
CA ARG A 280 2.53 -0.28 -8.02
C ARG A 280 2.69 -1.39 -7.00
N TYR A 281 2.78 -1.01 -5.74
CA TYR A 281 2.72 -1.90 -4.58
C TYR A 281 1.52 -1.53 -3.71
N THR A 282 0.73 -2.51 -3.30
CA THR A 282 -0.38 -2.33 -2.36
C THR A 282 -0.10 -3.12 -1.09
N ASP A 283 0.09 -2.43 0.04
CA ASP A 283 0.51 -3.09 1.29
C ASP A 283 -0.54 -4.04 1.85
N MET A 284 -1.82 -3.62 1.83
CA MET A 284 -2.94 -4.41 2.36
C MET A 284 -3.07 -5.79 1.71
N THR A 285 -2.78 -5.91 0.42
CA THR A 285 -2.81 -7.18 -0.32
C THR A 285 -1.43 -7.77 -0.55
N THR A 286 -0.35 -7.06 -0.15
CA THR A 286 1.04 -7.41 -0.46
C THR A 286 1.29 -7.73 -1.93
N GLU A 287 0.61 -6.99 -2.81
CA GLU A 287 0.64 -7.20 -4.26
C GLU A 287 1.54 -6.18 -4.96
N VAL A 288 2.30 -6.64 -5.96
CA VAL A 288 2.97 -5.79 -6.95
C VAL A 288 2.37 -5.99 -8.33
N THR A 289 2.16 -4.88 -9.05
CA THR A 289 1.82 -4.89 -10.48
C THR A 289 2.72 -3.94 -11.26
N PHE A 290 3.16 -4.34 -12.44
CA PHE A 290 3.85 -3.47 -13.38
C PHE A 290 3.76 -4.01 -14.81
N ASP A 291 4.04 -3.15 -15.78
CA ASP A 291 4.24 -3.53 -17.18
C ASP A 291 5.73 -3.46 -17.53
N THR A 292 6.20 -4.25 -18.49
CA THR A 292 7.60 -4.21 -18.94
C THR A 292 7.77 -4.69 -20.38
N LYS A 293 8.87 -4.27 -21.01
CA LYS A 293 9.28 -4.76 -22.34
C LYS A 293 10.01 -6.11 -22.27
N SER A 294 10.40 -6.56 -21.08
CA SER A 294 11.05 -7.85 -20.89
C SER A 294 10.09 -9.02 -21.11
N SER A 295 10.63 -10.20 -21.45
CA SER A 295 9.81 -11.40 -21.63
C SER A 295 9.31 -11.96 -20.29
N PRO A 296 8.22 -12.75 -20.28
CA PRO A 296 7.79 -13.52 -19.10
C PRO A 296 8.91 -14.32 -18.43
N GLN A 297 9.82 -14.90 -19.21
CA GLN A 297 10.96 -15.67 -18.72
C GLN A 297 12.00 -14.78 -18.01
N ASP A 298 12.23 -13.57 -18.52
CA ASP A 298 13.14 -12.61 -17.88
C ASP A 298 12.60 -12.17 -16.52
N VAL A 299 11.28 -11.90 -16.44
CA VAL A 299 10.61 -11.55 -15.19
C VAL A 299 10.73 -12.69 -14.17
N ALA A 300 10.45 -13.92 -14.58
CA ALA A 300 10.56 -15.09 -13.69
C ALA A 300 12.01 -15.31 -13.21
N ARG A 301 13.01 -15.18 -14.10
CA ARG A 301 14.43 -15.31 -13.73
C ARG A 301 14.87 -14.23 -12.76
N PHE A 302 14.41 -12.98 -12.96
CA PHE A 302 14.67 -11.89 -12.03
C PHE A 302 14.15 -12.22 -10.62
N TYR A 303 12.86 -12.55 -10.50
CA TYR A 303 12.26 -12.83 -9.19
C TYR A 303 12.84 -14.07 -8.54
N ARG A 304 13.21 -15.10 -9.32
CA ARG A 304 13.93 -16.26 -8.78
C ARG A 304 15.25 -15.88 -8.14
N LYS A 305 16.05 -15.04 -8.79
CA LYS A 305 17.32 -14.58 -8.23
C LYS A 305 17.11 -13.67 -7.03
N ALA A 306 16.19 -12.72 -7.14
CA ALA A 306 16.00 -11.68 -6.14
C ALA A 306 15.36 -12.23 -4.84
N LEU A 307 14.40 -13.15 -4.96
CA LEU A 307 13.72 -13.74 -3.81
C LEU A 307 14.54 -14.87 -3.15
N ALA A 308 15.48 -15.51 -3.86
CA ALA A 308 16.32 -16.56 -3.29
C ALA A 308 17.12 -16.09 -2.06
N ALA A 309 17.57 -14.83 -2.05
CA ALA A 309 18.28 -14.24 -0.91
C ALA A 309 17.43 -14.17 0.37
N ALA A 310 16.10 -14.12 0.23
CA ALA A 310 15.12 -14.13 1.32
C ALA A 310 14.53 -15.54 1.59
N GLY A 311 15.18 -16.59 1.08
CA GLY A 311 14.81 -17.99 1.36
C GLY A 311 13.66 -18.55 0.52
N TRP A 312 13.15 -17.79 -0.45
CA TRP A 312 12.13 -18.26 -1.38
C TRP A 312 12.70 -19.23 -2.41
N LYS A 313 11.97 -20.30 -2.71
CA LYS A 313 12.35 -21.28 -3.73
C LYS A 313 11.27 -21.40 -4.78
N ALA A 314 11.65 -21.30 -6.05
CA ALA A 314 10.74 -21.60 -7.14
C ALA A 314 10.36 -23.10 -7.10
N THR A 315 9.09 -23.39 -7.35
CA THR A 315 8.56 -24.77 -7.43
C THR A 315 8.84 -25.42 -8.78
N THR A 316 9.21 -24.63 -9.79
CA THR A 316 9.57 -25.08 -11.14
C THR A 316 10.78 -24.31 -11.67
N ASP A 317 11.54 -24.93 -12.58
CA ASP A 317 12.69 -24.31 -13.25
C ASP A 317 12.24 -23.25 -14.29
N GLU A 318 11.14 -23.52 -14.99
CA GLU A 318 10.55 -22.64 -15.99
C GLU A 318 9.11 -22.26 -15.62
N PRO A 319 8.61 -21.08 -16.06
CA PRO A 319 7.23 -20.70 -15.83
C PRO A 319 6.24 -21.69 -16.44
N LEU A 320 5.25 -22.10 -15.67
CA LEU A 320 4.14 -22.92 -16.12
C LEU A 320 3.24 -22.11 -17.05
N THR A 321 2.75 -22.73 -18.12
CA THR A 321 1.72 -22.13 -18.96
C THR A 321 0.36 -22.56 -18.44
N ILE A 322 -0.45 -21.60 -18.01
CA ILE A 322 -1.82 -21.81 -17.55
C ILE A 322 -2.69 -20.86 -18.34
N ASP A 323 -3.49 -21.41 -19.25
CA ASP A 323 -4.22 -20.67 -20.28
C ASP A 323 -3.29 -19.73 -21.06
N TRP A 324 -3.58 -18.43 -21.06
CA TRP A 324 -2.82 -17.37 -21.72
C TRP A 324 -1.73 -16.76 -20.81
N LYS A 325 -1.57 -17.26 -19.58
CA LYS A 325 -0.65 -16.72 -18.58
C LYS A 325 0.59 -17.61 -18.42
N LYS A 326 1.68 -17.00 -17.99
CA LYS A 326 2.86 -17.70 -17.46
C LYS A 326 2.91 -17.50 -15.95
N VAL A 327 3.04 -18.59 -15.21
CA VAL A 327 2.96 -18.61 -13.75
C VAL A 327 4.23 -19.25 -13.18
N THR A 328 4.86 -18.58 -12.22
CA THR A 328 5.94 -19.14 -11.41
C THR A 328 5.54 -19.04 -9.94
N ILE A 329 5.48 -20.16 -9.24
CA ILE A 329 5.14 -20.22 -7.83
C ILE A 329 6.42 -20.36 -7.02
N PHE A 330 6.57 -19.54 -5.99
CA PHE A 330 7.64 -19.57 -5.01
C PHE A 330 7.08 -19.98 -3.65
N ARG A 331 7.81 -20.81 -2.93
CA ARG A 331 7.47 -21.26 -1.58
C ARG A 331 8.60 -20.98 -0.61
N LYS A 332 8.24 -20.70 0.64
CA LYS A 332 9.15 -20.81 1.79
C LYS A 332 8.85 -22.08 2.60
N PRO A 333 9.79 -22.54 3.44
CA PRO A 333 9.56 -23.67 4.34
C PRO A 333 8.43 -23.46 5.37
N ASP A 334 8.14 -22.21 5.74
CA ASP A 334 7.01 -21.82 6.60
C ASP A 334 5.66 -21.74 5.85
N GLN A 335 5.65 -22.18 4.59
CA GLN A 335 4.49 -22.32 3.70
C GLN A 335 3.90 -21.05 3.10
N GLU A 336 4.53 -19.89 3.33
CA GLU A 336 4.21 -18.71 2.54
C GLU A 336 4.37 -18.98 1.04
N MET A 337 3.58 -18.26 0.24
CA MET A 337 3.57 -18.39 -1.20
C MET A 337 3.70 -17.04 -1.88
N ILE A 338 4.54 -16.98 -2.91
CA ILE A 338 4.53 -15.89 -3.88
C ILE A 338 4.18 -16.46 -5.24
N THR A 339 3.20 -15.87 -5.90
CA THR A 339 2.82 -16.23 -7.28
C THR A 339 3.18 -15.09 -8.21
N VAL A 340 4.14 -15.33 -9.10
CA VAL A 340 4.48 -14.42 -10.20
C VAL A 340 3.69 -14.84 -11.43
N THR A 341 2.70 -14.03 -11.79
CA THR A 341 1.89 -14.19 -12.99
C THR A 341 2.32 -13.16 -14.02
N THR A 342 2.51 -13.58 -15.26
CA THR A 342 2.77 -12.69 -16.39
C THR A 342 1.89 -13.02 -17.57
N SER A 343 1.57 -12.00 -18.37
CA SER A 343 0.75 -12.14 -19.56
C SER A 343 1.01 -11.01 -20.54
N GLU A 344 0.65 -11.21 -21.81
CA GLU A 344 0.67 -10.12 -22.79
C GLU A 344 -0.39 -9.07 -22.46
N PHE A 345 -0.04 -7.80 -22.61
CA PHE A 345 -0.93 -6.65 -22.44
C PHE A 345 -0.41 -5.49 -23.31
N GLU A 346 -1.19 -5.09 -24.32
CA GLU A 346 -0.86 -3.93 -25.19
C GLU A 346 0.56 -3.99 -25.81
N GLY A 347 1.02 -5.19 -26.20
CA GLY A 347 2.38 -5.39 -26.72
C GLY A 347 3.49 -5.34 -25.67
N LEU A 348 3.15 -5.31 -24.38
CA LEU A 348 4.04 -5.42 -23.23
C LEU A 348 3.79 -6.72 -22.46
N THR A 349 4.67 -7.04 -21.52
CA THR A 349 4.43 -8.05 -20.49
C THR A 349 3.88 -7.36 -19.26
N ARG A 350 2.63 -7.66 -18.90
CA ARG A 350 2.07 -7.31 -17.59
C ARG A 350 2.48 -8.37 -16.57
N ALA A 351 3.07 -7.93 -15.46
CA ALA A 351 3.44 -8.77 -14.34
C ALA A 351 2.59 -8.43 -13.11
N ARG A 352 2.15 -9.48 -12.41
CA ARG A 352 1.50 -9.43 -11.10
C ARG A 352 2.22 -10.39 -10.17
N ILE A 353 2.64 -9.90 -9.01
CA ILE A 353 3.30 -10.67 -7.97
C ILE A 353 2.41 -10.59 -6.76
N ASP A 354 1.82 -11.73 -6.41
CA ASP A 354 0.88 -11.86 -5.31
C ASP A 354 1.57 -12.64 -4.18
N HIS A 355 1.47 -12.14 -2.96
CA HIS A 355 2.02 -12.78 -1.76
C HIS A 355 0.88 -13.23 -0.86
N GLN A 356 0.98 -14.47 -0.40
CA GLN A 356 0.04 -15.08 0.53
C GLN A 356 0.79 -15.58 1.76
N THR A 357 0.27 -15.26 2.94
CA THR A 357 0.75 -15.82 4.21
C THR A 357 0.44 -17.32 4.27
N ALA A 358 1.08 -18.03 5.19
CA ALA A 358 0.80 -19.44 5.41
C ALA A 358 -0.69 -19.71 5.74
N ALA A 359 -1.33 -18.79 6.48
CA ALA A 359 -2.76 -18.88 6.80
C ALA A 359 -3.63 -18.71 5.55
N GLU A 360 -3.32 -17.74 4.70
CA GLU A 360 -4.07 -17.50 3.45
C GLU A 360 -3.92 -18.66 2.46
N VAL A 361 -2.73 -19.25 2.37
CA VAL A 361 -2.50 -20.48 1.60
C VAL A 361 -3.39 -21.60 2.11
N ALA A 362 -3.40 -21.83 3.44
CA ALA A 362 -4.19 -22.88 4.04
C ALA A 362 -5.70 -22.68 3.81
N GLU A 363 -6.20 -21.44 3.90
CA GLU A 363 -7.60 -21.12 3.63
C GLU A 363 -7.98 -21.37 2.16
N VAL A 364 -7.13 -21.00 1.21
CA VAL A 364 -7.35 -21.28 -0.22
C VAL A 364 -7.37 -22.79 -0.46
N ASP A 365 -6.38 -23.52 0.06
CA ASP A 365 -6.32 -24.97 -0.12
C ASP A 365 -7.57 -25.63 0.50
N LEU A 366 -8.06 -25.20 1.67
CA LEU A 366 -9.28 -25.73 2.30
C LEU A 366 -10.50 -25.56 1.41
N ARG A 367 -10.66 -24.35 0.85
CA ARG A 367 -11.76 -24.03 -0.07
C ARG A 367 -11.69 -24.91 -1.31
N ASP A 368 -10.51 -25.02 -1.92
CA ASP A 368 -10.31 -25.80 -3.14
C ASP A 368 -10.55 -27.30 -2.90
N TYR A 369 -10.16 -27.84 -1.74
CA TYR A 369 -10.50 -29.22 -1.35
C TYR A 369 -12.01 -29.42 -1.20
N ALA A 370 -12.71 -28.49 -0.53
CA ALA A 370 -14.15 -28.55 -0.33
C ALA A 370 -14.91 -28.50 -1.65
N GLU A 371 -14.54 -27.59 -2.56
CA GLU A 371 -15.11 -27.46 -3.90
C GLU A 371 -14.86 -28.71 -4.75
N ALA A 372 -13.71 -29.37 -4.58
CA ALA A 372 -13.40 -30.64 -5.24
C ALA A 372 -14.06 -31.87 -4.59
N GLY A 373 -14.91 -31.70 -3.56
CA GLY A 373 -15.58 -32.79 -2.85
C GLY A 373 -14.63 -33.67 -2.02
N ARG A 374 -13.43 -33.17 -1.70
CA ARG A 374 -12.41 -33.88 -0.93
C ARG A 374 -12.43 -33.39 0.53
N LYS A 375 -12.24 -34.28 1.50
CA LYS A 375 -12.07 -33.87 2.91
C LYS A 375 -10.64 -33.36 3.10
N ALA A 376 -10.49 -32.10 3.47
CA ALA A 376 -9.21 -31.57 3.91
C ALA A 376 -8.71 -32.34 5.14
N THR A 377 -7.40 -32.63 5.18
CA THR A 377 -6.76 -33.38 6.27
C THR A 377 -6.23 -32.49 7.39
N TYR A 378 -6.45 -31.17 7.33
CA TYR A 378 -5.98 -30.18 8.30
C TYR A 378 -7.13 -29.27 8.75
N ARG A 379 -7.05 -28.74 9.98
CA ARG A 379 -8.09 -27.88 10.57
C ARG A 379 -7.75 -26.39 10.38
N PRO A 380 -8.75 -25.50 10.37
CA PRO A 380 -8.51 -24.06 10.44
C PRO A 380 -7.63 -23.71 11.65
N GLY A 381 -6.48 -23.08 11.41
CA GLY A 381 -5.49 -22.73 12.44
C GLY A 381 -4.34 -23.73 12.63
N ASP A 382 -4.38 -24.90 11.97
CA ASP A 382 -3.21 -25.77 11.89
C ASP A 382 -2.26 -25.23 10.82
N LYS A 383 -0.95 -25.15 11.10
CA LYS A 383 0.07 -24.98 10.06
C LYS A 383 0.01 -26.23 9.17
N PRO A 384 -0.28 -26.15 7.86
CA PRO A 384 -0.14 -27.33 7.05
C PRO A 384 1.31 -27.87 7.15
N GLU A 385 1.51 -29.18 7.05
CA GLU A 385 2.85 -29.72 6.76
C GLU A 385 2.82 -30.05 5.27
N VAL A 386 3.44 -29.21 4.45
CA VAL A 386 3.69 -29.57 3.05
C VAL A 386 5.02 -30.32 3.03
N PRO A 387 5.06 -31.60 2.64
CA PRO A 387 6.32 -32.29 2.41
C PRO A 387 7.06 -31.55 1.29
N VAL A 388 8.24 -31.03 1.60
CA VAL A 388 9.14 -30.35 0.65
C VAL A 388 9.63 -31.32 -0.42
#